data_AF-A0A5E4XIV1-F1
#
_entry.id   AF-A0A5E4XIV1-F1
#
_cell.length_a   1.000
_cell.length_b   1.000
_cell.length_c   1.000
_cell.angle_alpha   90.00
_cell.angle_beta   90.00
_cell.angle_gamma   90.00
#
_symmetry.space_group_name_H-M   'P 1'
#
loop_
_entity.id
_entity.type
_entity.pdbx_description
1 polymer ?
#
loop_
_entity_poly.entity_id
_entity_poly.type
_entity_poly.pdbx_seq_one_letter_code
_entity_poly.pdbx_strand_id
1 'polypeptide(L)'
;MPRIFNALDDIQIRHWIAKGEPVAKADGDGLTFTLSKNGTATWVLRYSRGGRRRELTLGNYPDLTLAAARKASRAHRVAIDNGDDPAAEKKLEKARTLEAWTVNQLCDDFAEKVLVPPLADVTIYQHEWNMKTFIRPRLGSIEVRAVKPSDIVFILDDSKRTWQITKRMLTTMRMLFSHAQGKRLIEVNPCFGIDLRALIGNPPPRTTT
;
A
#
# COMPACT_ATOMS: atom_id res chain seq x y z
N MET A 1 19.00 34.31 -19.57
CA MET A 1 17.73 34.97 -19.20
C MET A 1 17.58 34.95 -17.69
N PRO A 2 17.08 36.02 -17.05
CA PRO A 2 16.85 36.03 -15.62
C PRO A 2 15.85 34.93 -15.24
N ARG A 3 16.12 34.18 -14.16
CA ARG A 3 15.14 33.27 -13.58
C ARG A 3 14.02 34.12 -12.99
N ILE A 4 12.82 34.00 -13.55
CA ILE A 4 11.63 34.64 -13.00
C ILE A 4 11.20 33.81 -11.78
N PHE A 5 11.02 34.48 -10.65
CA PHE A 5 10.52 33.90 -9.41
C PHE A 5 9.23 34.61 -9.03
N ASN A 6 8.24 33.86 -8.52
CA ASN A 6 6.93 34.37 -8.09
C ASN A 6 6.21 35.19 -9.19
N ALA A 7 6.17 34.66 -10.41
CA ALA A 7 5.65 35.34 -11.59
C ALA A 7 4.12 35.50 -11.61
N LEU A 8 3.40 34.64 -10.88
CA LEU A 8 1.94 34.61 -10.89
C LEU A 8 1.36 35.40 -9.73
N ASP A 9 0.15 35.92 -9.98
CA ASP A 9 -0.74 36.49 -8.98
C ASP A 9 -2.09 35.75 -8.96
N ASP A 10 -2.75 35.72 -7.81
CA ASP A 10 -4.01 35.01 -7.59
C ASP A 10 -5.14 35.57 -8.48
N ILE A 11 -5.12 36.89 -8.71
CA ILE A 11 -6.07 37.57 -9.59
C ILE A 11 -5.95 37.04 -11.03
N GLN A 12 -4.72 36.86 -11.53
CA GLN A 12 -4.48 36.32 -12.87
C GLN A 12 -4.98 34.88 -13.00
N ILE A 13 -4.75 34.06 -11.96
CA ILE A 13 -5.19 32.66 -11.92
C ILE A 13 -6.71 32.58 -11.98
N ARG A 14 -7.43 33.36 -11.16
CA ARG A 14 -8.89 33.42 -11.19
C ARG A 14 -9.42 33.86 -12.56
N HIS A 15 -8.74 34.83 -13.19
CA HIS A 15 -9.12 35.29 -14.52
C HIS A 15 -8.97 34.18 -15.58
N TRP A 16 -7.88 33.40 -15.55
CA TRP A 16 -7.71 32.27 -16.46
C TRP A 16 -8.76 31.17 -16.24
N ILE A 17 -9.08 30.87 -14.98
CA ILE A 17 -10.14 29.91 -14.64
C ILE A 17 -11.49 30.40 -15.17
N ALA A 18 -11.83 31.67 -14.97
CA ALA A 18 -13.07 32.26 -15.47
C ALA A 18 -13.14 32.24 -17.00
N LYS A 19 -12.01 32.44 -17.69
CA LYS A 19 -11.93 32.34 -19.15
C LYS A 19 -12.15 30.89 -19.65
N GLY A 20 -11.81 29.89 -18.84
CA GLY A 20 -12.03 28.47 -19.14
C GLY A 20 -11.12 27.88 -20.23
N GLU A 21 -10.15 28.64 -20.71
CA GLU A 21 -9.22 28.18 -21.74
C GLU A 21 -8.05 27.40 -21.13
N PRO A 22 -7.64 26.26 -21.71
CA PRO A 22 -6.48 25.52 -21.23
C PRO A 22 -5.22 26.39 -21.19
N VAL A 23 -4.56 26.44 -20.06
CA VAL A 23 -3.37 27.27 -19.88
C VAL A 23 -2.32 26.56 -19.03
N ALA A 24 -1.04 26.77 -19.34
CA ALA A 24 0.08 26.41 -18.49
C ALA A 24 0.97 27.62 -18.28
N LYS A 25 1.11 28.10 -17.04
CA LYS A 25 1.87 29.31 -16.69
C LYS A 25 2.85 29.02 -15.58
N ALA A 26 4.12 29.31 -15.84
CA ALA A 26 5.18 29.10 -14.85
C ALA A 26 5.17 30.23 -13.82
N ASP A 27 5.20 29.87 -12.54
CA ASP A 27 5.42 30.80 -11.43
C ASP A 27 6.92 31.04 -11.16
N GLY A 28 7.77 30.15 -11.67
CA GLY A 28 9.19 30.15 -11.41
C GLY A 28 9.60 28.91 -10.63
N ASP A 29 10.91 28.64 -10.61
CA ASP A 29 11.48 27.53 -9.85
C ASP A 29 10.89 26.14 -10.17
N GLY A 30 10.35 25.96 -11.36
CA GLY A 30 9.70 24.72 -11.78
C GLY A 30 8.23 24.61 -11.38
N LEU A 31 7.70 25.52 -10.55
CA LEU A 31 6.28 25.58 -10.23
C LEU A 31 5.50 26.11 -11.44
N THR A 32 4.47 25.38 -11.84
CA THR A 32 3.60 25.70 -12.97
C THR A 32 2.14 25.54 -12.57
N PHE A 33 1.33 26.57 -12.83
CA PHE A 33 -0.13 26.47 -12.83
C PHE A 33 -0.59 25.86 -14.14
N THR A 34 -1.49 24.87 -14.08
CA THR A 34 -2.09 24.24 -15.26
C THR A 34 -3.61 24.23 -15.13
N LEU A 35 -4.32 24.73 -16.14
CA LEU A 35 -5.76 24.57 -16.33
C LEU A 35 -6.00 23.60 -17.49
N SER A 36 -6.69 22.49 -17.23
CA SER A 36 -7.00 21.49 -18.25
C SER A 36 -8.20 21.91 -19.12
N LYS A 37 -8.38 21.24 -20.26
CA LYS A 37 -9.60 21.37 -21.10
C LYS A 37 -10.89 21.07 -20.35
N ASN A 38 -10.81 20.26 -19.29
CA ASN A 38 -11.95 19.87 -18.47
C ASN A 38 -12.15 20.82 -17.26
N GLY A 39 -11.43 21.95 -17.21
CA GLY A 39 -11.54 22.94 -16.13
C GLY A 39 -10.77 22.58 -14.86
N THR A 40 -9.95 21.52 -14.87
CA THR A 40 -9.14 21.14 -13.70
C THR A 40 -7.96 22.07 -13.54
N ALA A 41 -7.92 22.84 -12.44
CA ALA A 41 -6.85 23.75 -12.09
C ALA A 41 -5.87 23.07 -11.11
N THR A 42 -4.61 22.94 -11.51
CA THR A 42 -3.63 22.10 -10.80
C THR A 42 -2.25 22.75 -10.72
N TRP A 43 -1.58 22.58 -9.59
CA TRP A 43 -0.18 22.93 -9.37
C TRP A 43 0.73 21.76 -9.72
N VAL A 44 1.72 22.01 -10.57
CA VAL A 44 2.70 21.02 -11.02
C VAL A 44 4.11 21.55 -10.77
N LEU A 45 4.94 20.75 -10.09
CA LEU A 45 6.38 20.96 -9.99
C LEU A 45 7.09 20.20 -11.11
N ARG A 46 7.76 20.93 -12.00
CA ARG A 46 8.59 20.40 -13.08
C ARG A 46 10.05 20.41 -12.66
N TYR A 47 10.71 19.26 -12.72
CA TYR A 47 12.11 19.10 -12.32
C TYR A 47 12.86 18.15 -13.25
N SER A 48 14.19 18.12 -13.14
CA SER A 48 15.04 17.18 -13.86
C SER A 48 15.87 16.38 -12.86
N ARG A 49 15.93 15.07 -13.04
CA ARG A 49 16.80 14.21 -12.24
C ARG A 49 17.34 13.06 -13.09
N GLY A 50 18.64 12.80 -12.98
CA GLY A 50 19.32 11.80 -13.82
C GLY A 50 19.16 12.08 -15.31
N GLY A 51 19.18 13.35 -15.71
CA GLY A 51 18.99 13.78 -17.11
C GLY A 51 17.55 13.68 -17.64
N ARG A 52 16.59 13.20 -16.85
CA ARG A 52 15.19 13.04 -17.28
C ARG A 52 14.30 14.10 -16.67
N ARG A 53 13.47 14.74 -17.51
CA ARG A 53 12.42 15.67 -17.09
C ARG A 53 11.27 14.91 -16.42
N ARG A 54 10.79 15.42 -15.30
CA ARG A 54 9.71 14.83 -14.50
C ARG A 54 8.74 15.91 -14.04
N GLU A 55 7.52 15.49 -13.76
CA GLU A 55 6.46 16.34 -13.22
C GLU A 55 5.89 15.71 -11.95
N LEU A 56 5.66 16.55 -10.94
CA LEU A 56 5.00 16.19 -9.68
C LEU A 56 3.78 17.08 -9.48
N THR A 57 2.59 16.50 -9.55
CA THR A 57 1.36 17.20 -9.16
C THR A 57 1.34 17.45 -7.66
N LEU A 58 1.27 18.72 -7.25
CA LEU A 58 1.26 19.15 -5.85
C LEU A 58 -0.15 19.17 -5.25
N GLY A 59 -1.14 19.58 -6.04
CA GLY A 59 -2.52 19.72 -5.60
C GLY A 59 -3.34 20.58 -6.55
N ASN A 60 -4.65 20.69 -6.29
CA ASN A 60 -5.56 21.48 -7.10
C ASN A 60 -5.77 22.87 -6.51
N TYR A 61 -6.05 23.86 -7.35
CA TYR A 61 -6.55 25.16 -6.92
C TYR A 61 -8.09 25.11 -6.88
N PRO A 62 -8.79 25.72 -5.89
CA PRO A 62 -8.26 26.60 -4.84
C PRO A 62 -7.81 25.89 -3.55
N ASP A 63 -8.01 24.58 -3.42
CA ASP A 63 -7.68 23.80 -2.20
C ASP A 63 -6.23 24.00 -1.77
N LEU A 64 -5.32 24.05 -2.74
CA LEU A 64 -3.94 24.47 -2.58
C LEU A 64 -3.77 25.87 -3.18
N THR A 65 -3.68 26.86 -2.30
CA THR A 65 -3.46 28.27 -2.69
C THR A 65 -2.10 28.46 -3.36
N LEU A 66 -1.91 29.54 -4.12
CA LEU A 66 -0.62 29.88 -4.74
C LEU A 66 0.53 29.94 -3.70
N ALA A 67 0.27 30.54 -2.53
CA ALA A 67 1.25 30.61 -1.45
C ALA A 67 1.61 29.22 -0.90
N ALA A 68 0.61 28.35 -0.69
CA ALA A 68 0.82 26.98 -0.25
C ALA A 68 1.57 26.15 -1.31
N ALA A 69 1.23 26.34 -2.59
CA ALA A 69 1.92 25.70 -3.71
C ALA A 69 3.40 26.11 -3.81
N ARG A 70 3.73 27.39 -3.58
CA ARG A 70 5.11 27.88 -3.49
C ARG A 70 5.87 27.22 -2.34
N LYS A 71 5.24 27.08 -1.16
CA LYS A 71 5.83 26.39 0.00
C LYS A 71 6.07 24.91 -0.28
N ALA A 72 5.08 24.21 -0.84
CA ALA A 72 5.18 22.80 -1.20
C ALA A 72 6.25 22.55 -2.28
N SER A 73 6.30 23.40 -3.30
CA SER A 73 7.32 23.36 -4.35
C SER A 73 8.74 23.44 -3.76
N ARG A 74 8.98 24.41 -2.87
CA ARG A 74 10.29 24.56 -2.19
C ARG A 74 10.64 23.33 -1.35
N ALA A 75 9.70 22.79 -0.59
CA ALA A 75 9.93 21.60 0.24
C ALA A 75 10.31 20.37 -0.62
N HIS A 76 9.56 20.11 -1.71
CA HIS A 76 9.87 19.01 -2.62
C HIS A 76 11.19 19.19 -3.35
N ARG A 77 11.56 20.43 -3.69
CA ARG A 77 12.87 20.70 -4.30
C ARG A 77 14.03 20.39 -3.37
N VAL A 78 13.95 20.81 -2.11
CA VAL A 78 14.97 20.47 -1.10
C VAL A 78 15.11 18.95 -0.98
N ALA A 79 14.00 18.22 -0.94
CA ALA A 79 14.02 16.75 -0.93
C ALA A 79 14.67 16.17 -2.20
N ILE A 80 14.34 16.72 -3.38
CA ILE A 80 14.92 16.29 -4.67
C ILE A 80 16.43 16.50 -4.70
N ASP A 81 16.90 17.65 -4.22
CA ASP A 81 18.32 17.99 -4.15
C ASP A 81 19.06 17.09 -3.14
N ASN A 82 18.38 16.66 -2.08
CA ASN A 82 18.90 15.73 -1.07
C ASN A 82 18.90 14.25 -1.48
N GLY A 83 18.42 13.91 -2.68
CA GLY A 83 18.43 12.52 -3.15
C GLY A 83 17.08 11.80 -3.08
N ASP A 84 15.97 12.47 -2.77
CA ASP A 84 14.63 11.86 -2.84
C ASP A 84 14.00 12.04 -4.23
N ASP A 85 13.20 11.07 -4.69
CA ASP A 85 12.46 11.17 -5.94
C ASP A 85 10.94 11.12 -5.68
N PRO A 86 10.30 12.26 -5.39
CA PRO A 86 8.90 12.31 -4.98
C PRO A 86 7.92 11.72 -6.01
N ALA A 87 8.28 11.74 -7.31
CA ALA A 87 7.47 11.09 -8.34
C ALA A 87 7.59 9.56 -8.31
N ALA A 88 8.74 9.02 -7.92
CA ALA A 88 8.90 7.58 -7.69
C ALA A 88 8.11 7.15 -6.44
N GLU A 89 8.17 7.92 -5.36
CA GLU A 89 7.40 7.62 -4.13
C GLU A 89 5.89 7.71 -4.39
N LYS A 90 5.40 8.75 -5.09
CA LYS A 90 3.98 8.86 -5.45
C LYS A 90 3.52 7.77 -6.43
N LYS A 91 4.43 7.27 -7.28
CA LYS A 91 4.15 6.13 -8.17
C LYS A 91 4.16 4.81 -7.39
N LEU A 92 5.05 4.62 -6.43
CA LEU A 92 5.04 3.50 -5.48
C LEU A 92 3.75 3.51 -4.65
N GLU A 93 3.30 4.68 -4.19
CA GLU A 93 2.06 4.83 -3.44
C GLU A 93 0.80 4.58 -4.29
N LYS A 94 0.81 5.02 -5.55
CA LYS A 94 -0.26 4.68 -6.52
C LYS A 94 -0.25 3.21 -6.93
N ALA A 95 0.92 2.59 -7.06
CA ALA A 95 1.05 1.16 -7.31
C ALA A 95 0.59 0.34 -6.08
N ARG A 96 0.79 0.88 -4.86
CA ARG A 96 0.22 0.32 -3.62
C ARG A 96 -1.31 0.39 -3.60
N THR A 97 -1.93 1.45 -4.11
CA THR A 97 -3.40 1.65 -4.00
C THR A 97 -4.25 0.98 -5.08
N LEU A 98 -3.68 0.53 -6.20
CA LEU A 98 -4.49 -0.01 -7.31
C LEU A 98 -4.98 -1.46 -7.13
N GLU A 99 -4.40 -2.28 -6.25
CA GLU A 99 -4.92 -3.62 -5.89
C GLU A 99 -4.44 -4.07 -4.48
N ALA A 100 -4.66 -3.26 -3.44
CA ALA A 100 -4.37 -3.70 -2.07
C ALA A 100 -5.41 -4.71 -1.61
N TRP A 101 -5.13 -6.02 -1.79
CA TRP A 101 -5.99 -7.05 -1.24
C TRP A 101 -5.99 -6.98 0.29
N THR A 102 -7.18 -7.04 0.87
CA THR A 102 -7.37 -7.34 2.28
C THR A 102 -7.16 -8.83 2.54
N VAL A 103 -6.87 -9.22 3.77
CA VAL A 103 -6.78 -10.65 4.13
C VAL A 103 -8.11 -11.38 3.92
N ASN A 104 -9.25 -10.69 4.05
CA ASN A 104 -10.54 -11.29 3.70
C ASN A 104 -10.62 -11.69 2.22
N GLN A 105 -10.25 -10.80 1.30
CA GLN A 105 -10.21 -11.10 -0.14
C GLN A 105 -9.22 -12.22 -0.46
N LEU A 106 -8.08 -12.24 0.24
CA LEU A 106 -7.13 -13.34 0.11
C LEU A 106 -7.72 -14.68 0.58
N CYS A 107 -8.46 -14.70 1.69
CA CYS A 107 -9.11 -15.91 2.18
C CYS A 107 -10.19 -16.41 1.22
N ASP A 108 -10.93 -15.50 0.58
CA ASP A 108 -11.95 -15.85 -0.42
C ASP A 108 -11.31 -16.51 -1.65
N ASP A 109 -10.30 -15.88 -2.25
CA ASP A 109 -9.60 -16.42 -3.42
C ASP A 109 -8.81 -17.70 -3.09
N PHE A 110 -8.28 -17.83 -1.86
CA PHE A 110 -7.63 -19.05 -1.39
C PHE A 110 -8.61 -20.21 -1.25
N ALA A 111 -9.80 -19.95 -0.70
CA ALA A 111 -10.85 -20.97 -0.60
C ALA A 111 -11.28 -21.45 -1.99
N GLU A 112 -11.49 -20.52 -2.93
CA GLU A 112 -11.94 -20.82 -4.29
C GLU A 112 -10.88 -21.59 -5.11
N LYS A 113 -9.59 -21.32 -4.92
CA LYS A 113 -8.54 -21.83 -5.82
C LYS A 113 -7.64 -22.90 -5.23
N VAL A 114 -7.52 -22.96 -3.90
CA VAL A 114 -6.58 -23.88 -3.23
C VAL A 114 -7.31 -24.89 -2.36
N LEU A 115 -8.39 -24.50 -1.68
CA LEU A 115 -9.19 -25.40 -0.85
C LEU A 115 -10.27 -26.12 -1.66
N VAL A 116 -9.85 -26.74 -2.76
CA VAL A 116 -10.72 -27.47 -3.70
C VAL A 116 -10.16 -28.88 -3.95
N PRO A 117 -10.93 -29.80 -4.59
CA PRO A 117 -10.43 -31.12 -4.94
C PRO A 117 -9.09 -31.05 -5.70
N PRO A 118 -8.14 -31.97 -5.44
CA PRO A 118 -8.32 -33.28 -4.81
C PRO A 118 -8.12 -33.30 -3.29
N LEU A 119 -8.13 -32.15 -2.60
CA LEU A 119 -8.07 -32.14 -1.13
C LEU A 119 -9.29 -32.87 -0.54
N ALA A 120 -9.07 -33.65 0.51
CA ALA A 120 -10.16 -34.30 1.24
C ALA A 120 -11.07 -33.25 1.90
N ASP A 121 -12.39 -33.49 1.90
CA ASP A 121 -13.39 -32.57 2.44
C ASP A 121 -13.12 -32.18 3.90
N VAL A 122 -12.64 -33.12 4.72
CA VAL A 122 -12.27 -32.84 6.12
C VAL A 122 -11.11 -31.84 6.23
N THR A 123 -10.17 -31.87 5.29
CA THR A 123 -9.04 -30.96 5.23
C THR A 123 -9.49 -29.57 4.80
N ILE A 124 -10.37 -29.49 3.79
CA ILE A 124 -10.99 -28.24 3.32
C ILE A 124 -11.74 -27.58 4.49
N TYR A 125 -12.67 -28.32 5.11
CA TYR A 125 -13.43 -27.86 6.26
C TYR A 125 -12.53 -27.34 7.39
N GLN A 126 -11.45 -28.06 7.70
CA GLN A 126 -10.53 -27.66 8.77
C GLN A 126 -9.83 -26.34 8.47
N HIS A 127 -9.40 -26.11 7.22
CA HIS A 127 -8.78 -24.84 6.82
C HIS A 127 -9.79 -23.69 6.80
N GLU A 128 -11.00 -23.90 6.29
CA GLU A 128 -12.07 -22.90 6.30
C GLU A 128 -12.46 -22.51 7.73
N TRP A 129 -12.61 -23.49 8.61
CA TRP A 129 -12.91 -23.25 10.02
C TRP A 129 -11.79 -22.45 10.70
N ASN A 130 -10.52 -22.78 10.42
CA ASN A 130 -9.38 -22.02 10.94
C ASN A 130 -9.38 -20.56 10.42
N MET A 131 -9.66 -20.35 9.13
CA MET A 131 -9.78 -19.01 8.55
C MET A 131 -10.89 -18.21 9.23
N LYS A 132 -12.08 -18.79 9.35
CA LYS A 132 -13.24 -18.15 9.98
C LYS A 132 -13.03 -17.83 11.45
N THR A 133 -12.40 -18.74 12.20
CA THR A 133 -12.32 -18.66 13.67
C THR A 133 -11.15 -17.80 14.15
N PHE A 134 -10.01 -17.83 13.44
CA PHE A 134 -8.78 -17.20 13.94
C PHE A 134 -8.22 -16.10 13.05
N ILE A 135 -8.28 -16.28 11.73
CA ILE A 135 -7.61 -15.38 10.78
C ILE A 135 -8.49 -14.16 10.48
N ARG A 136 -9.72 -14.38 9.97
CA ARG A 136 -10.62 -13.29 9.57
C ARG A 136 -10.96 -12.31 10.70
N PRO A 137 -11.25 -12.74 11.95
CA PRO A 137 -11.60 -11.82 13.02
C PRO A 137 -10.47 -10.86 13.43
N ARG A 138 -9.21 -11.25 13.23
CA ARG A 138 -8.03 -10.48 13.66
C ARG A 138 -7.33 -9.77 12.51
N LEU A 139 -7.24 -10.41 11.34
CA LEU A 139 -6.51 -9.90 10.18
C LEU A 139 -7.40 -9.47 9.01
N GLY A 140 -8.69 -9.83 9.00
CA GLY A 140 -9.53 -9.77 7.80
C GLY A 140 -9.57 -8.41 7.09
N SER A 141 -9.56 -7.32 7.86
CA SER A 141 -9.59 -5.94 7.33
C SER A 141 -8.21 -5.34 7.05
N ILE A 142 -7.13 -6.04 7.42
CA ILE A 142 -5.75 -5.60 7.20
C ILE A 142 -5.36 -5.90 5.74
N GLU A 143 -4.57 -5.03 5.13
CA GLU A 143 -3.96 -5.30 3.83
C GLU A 143 -2.98 -6.47 3.94
N VAL A 144 -3.00 -7.39 2.98
CA VAL A 144 -2.12 -8.58 2.99
C VAL A 144 -0.64 -8.19 3.14
N ARG A 145 -0.22 -7.09 2.52
CA ARG A 145 1.16 -6.57 2.60
C ARG A 145 1.55 -5.96 3.94
N ALA A 146 0.57 -5.57 4.74
CA ALA A 146 0.79 -4.96 6.04
C ALA A 146 0.91 -5.99 7.17
N VAL A 147 0.58 -7.26 6.89
CA VAL A 147 0.68 -8.35 7.86
C VAL A 147 2.14 -8.66 8.17
N LYS A 148 2.50 -8.57 9.45
CA LYS A 148 3.84 -8.83 9.97
C LYS A 148 3.92 -10.20 10.64
N PRO A 149 5.12 -10.80 10.76
CA PRO A 149 5.32 -12.00 11.56
C PRO A 149 4.83 -11.85 13.01
N SER A 150 4.94 -10.65 13.60
CA SER A 150 4.43 -10.33 14.93
C SER A 150 2.92 -10.56 15.07
N ASP A 151 2.15 -10.25 14.01
CA ASP A 151 0.70 -10.43 14.03
C ASP A 151 0.35 -11.92 14.03
N ILE A 152 1.09 -12.72 13.25
CA ILE A 152 0.94 -14.18 13.23
C ILE A 152 1.25 -14.78 14.59
N VAL A 153 2.38 -14.39 15.19
CA VAL A 153 2.80 -14.83 16.53
C VAL A 153 1.75 -14.49 17.57
N PHE A 154 1.23 -13.25 17.54
CA PHE A 154 0.18 -12.80 18.46
C PHE A 154 -1.07 -13.67 18.36
N ILE A 155 -1.54 -14.00 17.14
CA ILE A 155 -2.73 -14.87 16.97
C ILE A 155 -2.49 -16.27 17.54
N LEU A 156 -1.31 -16.85 17.31
CA LEU A 156 -0.98 -18.19 17.77
C LEU A 156 -0.89 -18.26 19.29
N ASP A 157 -0.26 -17.27 19.92
CA ASP A 157 -0.08 -17.18 21.37
C ASP A 157 -1.42 -16.87 22.09
N ASP A 158 -2.16 -15.87 21.60
CA ASP A 158 -3.47 -15.48 22.15
C ASP A 158 -4.55 -16.56 21.96
N SER A 159 -4.34 -17.51 21.05
CA SER A 159 -5.32 -18.57 20.78
C SER A 159 -5.64 -19.43 22.00
N LYS A 160 -4.69 -19.57 22.94
CA LYS A 160 -4.77 -20.44 24.13
C LYS A 160 -5.27 -21.86 23.78
N ARG A 161 -4.98 -22.33 22.56
CA ARG A 161 -5.38 -23.65 22.06
C ARG A 161 -4.32 -24.70 22.38
N THR A 162 -4.69 -25.96 22.21
CA THR A 162 -3.74 -27.08 22.34
C THR A 162 -2.68 -27.00 21.25
N TRP A 163 -1.50 -27.57 21.52
CA TRP A 163 -0.37 -27.58 20.58
C TRP A 163 -0.76 -28.08 19.18
N GLN A 164 -1.61 -29.11 19.09
CA GLN A 164 -2.07 -29.65 17.80
C GLN A 164 -2.95 -28.67 17.03
N ILE A 165 -3.81 -27.92 17.71
CA ILE A 165 -4.66 -26.91 17.08
C ILE A 165 -3.80 -25.73 16.64
N THR A 166 -2.91 -25.22 17.49
CA THR A 166 -1.99 -24.12 17.15
C THR A 166 -1.09 -24.48 15.96
N LYS A 167 -0.65 -25.74 15.87
CA LYS A 167 0.05 -26.26 14.70
C LYS A 167 -0.80 -26.20 13.43
N ARG A 168 -2.06 -26.64 13.48
CA ARG A 168 -2.99 -26.57 12.33
C ARG A 168 -3.29 -25.12 11.93
N MET A 169 -3.38 -24.21 12.90
CA MET A 169 -3.54 -22.78 12.65
C MET A 169 -2.35 -22.23 11.85
N LEU A 170 -1.11 -22.46 12.32
CA LEU A 170 0.10 -22.04 11.62
C LEU A 170 0.21 -22.67 10.23
N THR A 171 -0.15 -23.96 10.07
CA THR A 171 -0.18 -24.60 8.75
C THR A 171 -1.15 -23.88 7.80
N THR A 172 -2.35 -23.54 8.29
CA THR A 172 -3.35 -22.82 7.48
C THR A 172 -2.85 -21.43 7.08
N MET A 173 -2.29 -20.67 8.03
CA MET A 173 -1.73 -19.34 7.75
C MET A 173 -0.56 -19.42 6.76
N ARG A 174 0.33 -20.42 6.90
CA ARG A 174 1.41 -20.66 5.95
C ARG A 174 0.89 -20.88 4.54
N MET A 175 -0.09 -21.76 4.36
CA MET A 175 -0.67 -22.02 3.03
C MET A 175 -1.34 -20.76 2.45
N LEU A 176 -2.12 -20.04 3.26
CA LEU A 176 -2.79 -18.81 2.87
C LEU A 176 -1.80 -17.74 2.38
N PHE A 177 -0.72 -17.50 3.11
CA PHE A 177 0.27 -16.49 2.71
C PHE A 177 1.24 -16.97 1.65
N SER A 178 1.45 -18.28 1.49
CA SER A 178 2.15 -18.82 0.30
C SER A 178 1.33 -18.59 -0.97
N HIS A 179 0.01 -18.70 -0.89
CA HIS A 179 -0.89 -18.33 -1.98
C HIS A 179 -0.77 -16.84 -2.33
N ALA A 180 -0.75 -15.96 -1.31
CA ALA A 180 -0.49 -14.54 -1.52
C ALA A 180 0.86 -14.26 -2.19
N GLN A 181 1.92 -14.97 -1.80
CA GLN A 181 3.25 -14.86 -2.39
C GLN A 181 3.24 -15.31 -3.86
N GLY A 182 2.59 -16.42 -4.18
CA GLY A 182 2.42 -16.90 -5.56
C GLY A 182 1.68 -15.90 -6.45
N LYS A 183 0.71 -15.18 -5.89
CA LYS A 183 -0.01 -14.08 -6.55
C LYS A 183 0.75 -12.74 -6.56
N ARG A 184 1.97 -12.69 -6.02
CA ARG A 184 2.82 -11.49 -5.92
C ARG A 184 2.16 -10.34 -5.14
N LEU A 185 1.27 -10.67 -4.21
CA LEU A 185 0.69 -9.68 -3.27
C LEU A 185 1.69 -9.32 -2.16
N ILE A 186 2.61 -10.24 -1.86
CA ILE A 186 3.71 -10.09 -0.91
C ILE A 186 4.98 -10.73 -1.47
N GLU A 187 6.13 -10.24 -1.05
CA GLU A 187 7.43 -10.80 -1.44
C GLU A 187 7.82 -12.01 -0.59
N VAL A 188 7.51 -11.96 0.72
CA VAL A 188 7.90 -12.98 1.70
C VAL A 188 6.69 -13.37 2.53
N ASN A 189 6.49 -14.67 2.73
CA ASN A 189 5.44 -15.19 3.60
C ASN A 189 5.73 -14.80 5.08
N PRO A 190 4.84 -14.06 5.78
CA PRO A 190 5.05 -13.63 7.17
C PRO A 190 5.12 -14.78 8.18
N CYS A 191 4.73 -16.00 7.79
CA CYS A 191 4.87 -17.19 8.62
C CYS A 191 6.25 -17.87 8.50
N PHE A 192 7.14 -17.33 7.65
CA PHE A 192 8.50 -17.83 7.47
C PHE A 192 9.31 -17.66 8.75
N GLY A 193 10.05 -18.70 9.15
CA GLY A 193 10.88 -18.68 10.36
C GLY A 193 10.14 -18.85 11.69
N ILE A 194 8.80 -18.86 11.73
CA ILE A 194 8.06 -19.08 12.98
C ILE A 194 8.22 -20.53 13.46
N ASP A 195 8.86 -20.74 14.60
CA ASP A 195 8.99 -22.04 15.27
C ASP A 195 7.99 -22.15 16.44
N LEU A 196 7.07 -23.10 16.35
CA LEU A 196 6.09 -23.37 17.40
C LEU A 196 6.72 -23.89 18.69
N ARG A 197 7.86 -24.60 18.62
CA ARG A 197 8.53 -25.08 19.83
C ARG A 197 9.12 -23.92 20.63
N ALA A 198 9.70 -22.95 19.92
CA ALA A 198 10.19 -21.72 20.53
C ALA A 198 9.04 -20.85 21.07
N LEU A 199 7.86 -20.88 20.42
CA LEU A 199 6.73 -20.04 20.81
C LEU A 199 5.92 -20.61 21.99
N ILE A 200 5.50 -21.87 21.92
CA ILE A 200 4.56 -22.47 22.89
C ILE A 200 5.12 -23.73 23.58
N GLY A 201 6.41 -24.01 23.41
CA GLY A 201 7.08 -25.16 24.00
C GLY A 201 6.87 -26.48 23.24
N ASN A 202 7.36 -27.57 23.84
CA ASN A 202 7.37 -28.88 23.22
C ASN A 202 5.96 -29.48 23.11
N PRO A 203 5.65 -30.22 22.03
CA PRO A 203 4.40 -30.95 21.93
C PRO A 203 4.23 -31.93 23.09
N PRO A 204 2.99 -32.18 23.55
CA PRO A 204 2.73 -33.28 24.47
C PRO A 204 3.17 -34.61 23.84
N PRO A 205 3.58 -35.59 24.65
CA PRO A 205 3.99 -36.91 24.15
C PRO A 205 2.85 -37.52 23.32
N ARG A 206 3.21 -38.22 22.24
CA ARG A 206 2.23 -38.91 21.42
C ARG A 206 1.62 -40.03 22.26
N THR A 207 0.32 -39.95 22.53
CA THR A 207 -0.44 -41.06 23.08
C THR A 207 -0.49 -42.14 21.99
N THR A 208 0.36 -43.17 22.10
CA THR A 208 0.17 -44.42 21.37
C THR A 208 -0.99 -45.14 22.02
N THR A 209 -2.16 -45.05 21.39
CA THR A 209 -3.28 -45.98 21.59
C THR A 209 -3.32 -46.93 20.41
#